data_AF-A0A9D8MNS8-F1
#
_entry.id   AF-A0A9D8MNS8-F1
#
_cell.length_a   1.000
_cell.length_b   1.000
_cell.length_c   1.000
_cell.angle_alpha   90.00
_cell.angle_beta   90.00
_cell.angle_gamma   90.00
#
_symmetry.space_group_name_H-M   'P 1'
#
loop_
_entity.id
_entity.type
_entity.pdbx_description
1 polymer ?
#
loop_
_entity_poly.entity_id
_entity_poly.type
_entity_poly.pdbx_seq_one_letter_code
_entity_poly.pdbx_strand_id
1 'polypeptide(L)'
;FSECYDSRNYGWGWNKRTGASNDKDNGVVNSVSEFSSFGDGGSHLITVTLNGKEAVFTIDGVKGLTLDFPVSEGIRLGVGLFARAAGDAVWVSFRSVNVWGPAPVPVEPPELAYSYEDGKLILRWAASARAELEFRSGSTENKWILAGEAEIRDGTCYYEIPVKADEPEVYYRLSVR
;
A
#
# COMPACT_ATOMS: atom_id res chain seq x y z
N PHE A 1 7.08 -11.16 10.84
CA PHE A 1 7.49 -10.20 11.89
C PHE A 1 6.32 -10.06 12.83
N SER A 2 6.54 -10.22 14.12
CA SER A 2 5.48 -10.29 15.12
C SER A 2 6.01 -9.86 16.48
N GLU A 3 5.13 -9.32 17.29
CA GLU A 3 5.35 -9.17 18.72
C GLU A 3 4.85 -10.42 19.45
N CYS A 4 5.60 -10.89 20.45
CA CYS A 4 5.16 -11.93 21.36
C CYS A 4 5.13 -11.37 22.80
N TYR A 5 3.92 -11.18 23.30
CA TYR A 5 3.66 -10.73 24.67
C TYR A 5 3.06 -11.89 25.47
N ASP A 6 3.90 -12.78 25.99
CA ASP A 6 3.53 -13.84 26.95
C ASP A 6 4.25 -13.65 28.29
N SER A 7 4.08 -14.58 29.25
CA SER A 7 4.74 -14.51 30.56
C SER A 7 6.28 -14.55 30.52
N ARG A 8 6.87 -14.82 29.34
CA ARG A 8 8.31 -14.82 29.09
C ARG A 8 8.77 -13.58 28.31
N ASN A 9 7.81 -12.79 27.82
CA ASN A 9 7.97 -11.51 27.13
C ASN A 9 9.13 -11.50 26.11
N TYR A 10 9.00 -12.32 25.07
CA TYR A 10 10.00 -12.41 24.01
C TYR A 10 10.10 -11.14 23.14
N GLY A 11 9.13 -10.23 23.27
CA GLY A 11 9.10 -8.93 22.61
C GLY A 11 8.95 -9.04 21.09
N TRP A 12 9.50 -8.07 20.38
CA TRP A 12 9.48 -8.01 18.93
C TRP A 12 10.48 -8.97 18.30
N GLY A 13 10.03 -9.69 17.29
CA GLY A 13 10.95 -10.47 16.47
C GLY A 13 10.36 -11.09 15.22
N TRP A 14 11.10 -12.03 14.68
CA TRP A 14 10.84 -12.55 13.35
C TRP A 14 11.16 -14.04 13.23
N ASN A 15 10.43 -14.67 12.32
CA ASN A 15 10.65 -16.02 11.87
C ASN A 15 10.86 -15.97 10.36
N LYS A 16 11.74 -16.83 9.87
CA LYS A 16 11.90 -17.08 8.44
C LYS A 16 11.94 -18.58 8.20
N ARG A 17 11.57 -18.97 6.98
CA ARG A 17 11.65 -20.34 6.48
C ARG A 17 12.15 -20.29 5.04
N THR A 18 13.44 -20.54 4.88
CA THR A 18 14.23 -20.45 3.64
C THR A 18 15.08 -21.69 3.36
N GLY A 19 15.17 -22.64 4.31
CA GLY A 19 16.11 -23.76 4.31
C GLY A 19 17.49 -23.43 4.91
N ALA A 20 17.68 -22.23 5.47
CA ALA A 20 18.96 -21.79 6.03
C ALA A 20 19.14 -22.21 7.50
N SER A 21 20.40 -22.26 7.98
CA SER A 21 20.73 -22.70 9.35
C SER A 21 20.20 -21.79 10.45
N ASN A 22 19.87 -20.54 10.14
CA ASN A 22 19.25 -19.58 11.05
C ASN A 22 17.72 -19.47 10.89
N ASP A 23 17.09 -20.38 10.17
CA ASP A 23 15.64 -20.53 10.21
C ASP A 23 15.19 -21.01 11.60
N LYS A 24 13.98 -20.58 12.00
CA LYS A 24 13.38 -20.92 13.30
C LYS A 24 11.95 -21.38 13.08
N ASP A 25 11.81 -22.65 12.75
CA ASP A 25 10.57 -23.33 12.36
C ASP A 25 9.75 -23.80 13.57
N ASN A 26 10.33 -23.75 14.78
CA ASN A 26 9.81 -24.36 15.99
C ASN A 26 9.07 -23.39 16.93
N GLY A 27 8.63 -22.23 16.42
CA GLY A 27 7.96 -21.20 17.20
C GLY A 27 8.87 -20.38 18.13
N VAL A 28 10.19 -20.55 18.03
CA VAL A 28 11.17 -19.67 18.67
C VAL A 28 11.34 -18.42 17.82
N VAL A 29 11.21 -17.25 18.42
CA VAL A 29 11.33 -15.96 17.74
C VAL A 29 12.81 -15.53 17.72
N ASN A 30 13.30 -15.00 16.60
CA ASN A 30 14.56 -14.25 16.60
C ASN A 30 14.29 -12.83 17.12
N SER A 31 14.75 -12.52 18.33
CA SER A 31 14.55 -11.20 18.95
C SER A 31 15.29 -10.10 18.20
N VAL A 32 14.71 -8.90 18.20
CA VAL A 32 15.33 -7.68 17.66
C VAL A 32 15.60 -6.74 18.82
N SER A 33 16.88 -6.65 19.23
CA SER A 33 17.31 -5.91 20.42
C SER A 33 16.93 -4.43 20.39
N GLU A 34 16.98 -3.83 19.20
CA GLU A 34 16.65 -2.44 18.92
C GLU A 34 15.19 -2.11 19.25
N PHE A 35 14.34 -3.14 19.36
CA PHE A 35 12.92 -2.99 19.65
C PHE A 35 12.53 -3.34 21.09
N SER A 36 13.51 -3.54 21.98
CA SER A 36 13.24 -3.96 23.37
C SER A 36 12.35 -2.99 24.14
N SER A 37 12.34 -1.70 23.78
CA SER A 37 11.51 -0.67 24.42
C SER A 37 10.07 -0.59 23.91
N PHE A 38 9.73 -1.25 22.79
CA PHE A 38 8.40 -1.17 22.17
C PHE A 38 7.48 -2.34 22.57
N GLY A 39 7.91 -3.19 23.51
CA GLY A 39 7.09 -4.25 24.10
C GLY A 39 6.27 -3.74 25.28
N ASP A 40 5.65 -2.58 25.14
CA ASP A 40 4.99 -1.84 26.24
C ASP A 40 3.46 -1.90 26.20
N GLY A 41 2.89 -2.59 25.20
CA GLY A 41 1.44 -2.67 24.96
C GLY A 41 0.81 -1.39 24.39
N GLY A 42 1.65 -0.42 24.01
CA GLY A 42 1.27 0.83 23.38
C GLY A 42 0.91 0.68 21.90
N SER A 43 0.47 1.79 21.30
CA SER A 43 0.26 1.86 19.86
C SER A 43 1.55 2.29 19.17
N HIS A 44 1.98 1.50 18.18
CA HIS A 44 3.19 1.79 17.39
C HIS A 44 2.91 1.77 15.89
N LEU A 45 3.68 2.56 15.14
CA LEU A 45 3.72 2.50 13.68
C LEU A 45 4.77 1.49 13.23
N ILE A 46 4.33 0.40 12.62
CA ILE A 46 5.20 -0.62 12.04
C ILE A 46 5.34 -0.35 10.55
N THR A 47 6.57 -0.28 10.05
CA THR A 47 6.85 -0.22 8.60
C THR A 47 7.74 -1.38 8.17
N VAL A 48 7.38 -1.96 7.02
CA VAL A 48 8.22 -2.95 6.33
C VAL A 48 8.48 -2.44 4.93
N THR A 49 9.75 -2.17 4.61
CA THR A 49 10.17 -1.75 3.28
C THR A 49 10.81 -2.93 2.57
N LEU A 50 10.26 -3.31 1.41
CA LEU A 50 10.78 -4.35 0.54
C LEU A 50 11.35 -3.70 -0.73
N ASN A 51 12.63 -3.95 -1.04
CA ASN A 51 13.30 -3.37 -2.21
C ASN A 51 13.67 -4.41 -3.29
N GLY A 52 13.15 -5.64 -3.18
CA GLY A 52 13.47 -6.76 -4.07
C GLY A 52 14.78 -7.48 -3.76
N LYS A 53 15.57 -6.99 -2.80
CA LYS A 53 16.79 -7.63 -2.28
C LYS A 53 16.70 -7.88 -0.78
N GLU A 54 16.18 -6.91 -0.05
CA GLU A 54 16.16 -6.84 1.40
C GLU A 54 14.79 -6.38 1.91
N ALA A 55 14.44 -6.83 3.12
CA ALA A 55 13.33 -6.34 3.91
C ALA A 55 13.87 -5.56 5.11
N VAL A 56 13.44 -4.31 5.27
CA VAL A 56 13.82 -3.43 6.38
C VAL A 56 12.62 -3.19 7.28
N PHE A 57 12.77 -3.44 8.57
CA PHE A 57 11.72 -3.30 9.58
C PHE A 57 12.01 -2.09 10.47
N THR A 58 10.98 -1.26 10.68
CA THR A 58 11.03 -0.16 11.64
C THR A 58 9.80 -0.15 12.56
N ILE A 59 9.99 0.36 13.77
CA ILE A 59 8.92 0.69 14.73
C ILE A 59 9.10 2.15 15.12
N ASP A 60 8.06 2.97 14.95
CA ASP A 60 8.09 4.42 15.20
C ASP A 60 9.29 5.14 14.56
N GLY A 61 9.70 4.67 13.38
CA GLY A 61 10.85 5.18 12.63
C GLY A 61 12.22 4.65 13.09
N VAL A 62 12.31 3.95 14.23
CA VAL A 62 13.54 3.28 14.66
C VAL A 62 13.74 2.04 13.80
N LYS A 63 14.90 1.95 13.13
CA LYS A 63 15.30 0.77 12.37
C LYS A 63 15.75 -0.34 13.33
N GLY A 64 15.17 -1.53 13.19
CA GLY A 64 15.62 -2.69 13.95
C GLY A 64 16.46 -3.64 13.10
N LEU A 65 15.88 -4.15 12.02
CA LEU A 65 16.48 -5.25 11.27
C LEU A 65 16.42 -5.05 9.76
N THR A 66 17.48 -5.51 9.09
CA THR A 66 17.51 -5.77 7.66
C THR A 66 17.65 -7.27 7.44
N LEU A 67 16.77 -7.85 6.64
CA LEU A 67 16.78 -9.26 6.26
C LEU A 67 16.97 -9.41 4.76
N ASP A 68 17.70 -10.43 4.34
CA ASP A 68 17.69 -10.85 2.94
C ASP A 68 16.28 -11.25 2.53
N PHE A 69 15.81 -10.63 1.45
CA PHE A 69 14.51 -10.87 0.85
C PHE A 69 14.63 -10.79 -0.68
N PRO A 70 15.34 -11.74 -1.33
CA PRO A 70 15.58 -11.73 -2.77
C PRO A 70 14.37 -12.30 -3.54
N VAL A 71 13.18 -11.77 -3.26
CA VAL A 71 11.92 -12.15 -3.91
C VAL A 71 11.35 -10.93 -4.59
N SER A 72 11.16 -11.01 -5.90
CA SER A 72 10.65 -9.91 -6.74
C SER A 72 9.23 -10.11 -7.23
N GLU A 73 8.67 -11.31 -7.08
CA GLU A 73 7.34 -11.68 -7.58
C GLU A 73 6.60 -12.61 -6.62
N GLY A 74 5.27 -12.67 -6.76
CA GLY A 74 4.44 -13.55 -5.93
C GLY A 74 4.40 -13.19 -4.44
N ILE A 75 4.79 -11.97 -4.07
CA ILE A 75 4.81 -11.50 -2.67
C ILE A 75 3.38 -11.43 -2.15
N ARG A 76 3.13 -12.09 -1.02
CA ARG A 76 1.86 -12.04 -0.29
C ARG A 76 2.09 -11.37 1.06
N LEU A 77 1.30 -10.35 1.37
CA LEU A 77 1.29 -9.72 2.69
C LEU A 77 0.09 -10.23 3.48
N GLY A 78 0.33 -10.57 4.74
CA GLY A 78 -0.71 -10.91 5.70
C GLY A 78 -0.46 -10.18 7.02
N VAL A 79 -1.54 -9.70 7.62
CA VAL A 79 -1.55 -9.08 8.95
C VAL A 79 -2.59 -9.82 9.77
N GLY A 80 -2.25 -10.21 11.01
CA GLY A 80 -3.15 -11.01 11.81
C GLY A 80 -2.61 -11.33 13.20
N LEU A 81 -3.42 -12.05 13.97
CA LEU A 81 -3.06 -12.58 15.28
C LEU A 81 -2.77 -14.07 15.17
N PHE A 82 -1.80 -14.54 15.96
CA PHE A 82 -1.45 -15.94 16.03
C PHE A 82 -1.36 -16.36 17.50
N ALA A 83 -2.16 -17.36 17.87
CA ALA A 83 -2.07 -18.02 19.17
C ALA A 83 -1.14 -19.24 19.05
N ARG A 84 -0.39 -19.56 20.10
CA ARG A 84 0.54 -20.69 20.09
C ARG A 84 -0.19 -22.03 20.32
N ALA A 85 -1.22 -22.04 21.16
CA ALA A 85 -1.99 -23.24 21.48
C ALA A 85 -3.48 -22.94 21.68
N ALA A 86 -4.30 -24.00 21.62
CA ALA A 86 -5.72 -23.91 21.97
C ALA A 86 -5.87 -23.47 23.43
N GLY A 87 -6.73 -22.46 23.66
CA GLY A 87 -6.94 -21.85 24.98
C GLY A 87 -6.08 -20.60 25.24
N ASP A 88 -5.09 -20.30 24.40
CA ASP A 88 -4.37 -19.02 24.47
C ASP A 88 -5.29 -17.89 24.00
N ALA A 89 -5.31 -16.78 24.74
CA ALA A 89 -6.01 -15.56 24.34
C ALA A 89 -5.02 -14.54 23.76
N VAL A 90 -5.39 -13.95 22.63
CA VAL A 90 -4.61 -12.92 21.93
C VAL A 90 -5.51 -11.76 21.54
N TRP A 91 -5.00 -10.55 21.71
CA TRP A 91 -5.67 -9.31 21.34
C TRP A 91 -4.71 -8.42 20.58
N VAL A 92 -5.21 -7.75 19.54
CA VAL A 92 -4.50 -6.73 18.78
C VAL A 92 -5.53 -5.80 18.17
N SER A 93 -5.13 -4.56 17.93
CA SER A 93 -5.90 -3.63 17.11
C SER A 93 -4.98 -3.10 16.01
N PHE A 94 -5.49 -3.09 14.78
CA PHE A 94 -4.79 -2.48 13.64
C PHE A 94 -5.50 -1.20 13.24
N ARG A 95 -4.72 -0.17 12.88
CA ARG A 95 -5.21 1.08 12.32
C ARG A 95 -4.40 1.43 11.08
N SER A 96 -5.08 1.83 10.01
CA SER A 96 -4.45 2.34 8.78
C SER A 96 -3.40 1.40 8.17
N VAL A 97 -3.75 0.13 7.97
CA VAL A 97 -2.90 -0.82 7.26
C VAL A 97 -2.87 -0.43 5.78
N ASN A 98 -1.72 0.07 5.32
CA ASN A 98 -1.50 0.54 3.95
C ASN A 98 -0.38 -0.26 3.29
N VAL A 99 -0.50 -0.51 1.99
CA VAL A 99 0.55 -1.13 1.16
C VAL A 99 0.90 -0.17 0.04
N TRP A 100 2.17 0.18 -0.07
CA TRP A 100 2.69 1.08 -1.09
C TRP A 100 3.65 0.30 -1.98
N GLY A 101 3.47 0.41 -3.29
CA GLY A 101 4.40 -0.11 -4.28
C GLY A 101 4.86 1.01 -5.22
N PRO A 102 5.91 0.81 -6.03
CA PRO A 102 6.11 1.66 -7.18
C PRO A 102 4.83 1.63 -8.01
N ALA A 103 4.28 2.80 -8.34
CA ALA A 103 3.29 2.86 -9.41
C ALA A 103 3.93 2.20 -10.64
N PRO A 104 3.24 1.31 -11.37
CA PRO A 104 3.79 0.74 -12.58
C PRO A 104 4.27 1.91 -13.45
N VAL A 105 5.52 1.88 -13.89
CA VAL A 105 6.01 2.85 -14.86
C VAL A 105 5.23 2.55 -16.14
N PRO A 106 4.44 3.50 -16.67
CA PRO A 106 3.74 3.27 -17.91
C PRO A 106 4.71 2.83 -19.01
N VAL A 107 4.32 1.82 -19.79
CA VAL A 107 5.17 1.24 -20.87
C VAL A 107 5.54 2.28 -21.93
N GLU A 108 4.70 3.31 -22.08
CA GLU A 108 4.99 4.60 -22.72
C GLU A 108 4.55 5.70 -21.76
N PRO A 109 5.30 6.83 -21.61
CA PRO A 109 4.82 7.95 -20.81
C PRO A 109 3.47 8.42 -21.37
N PRO A 110 2.36 8.30 -20.63
CA PRO A 110 1.09 8.78 -21.15
C PRO A 110 1.14 10.29 -21.01
N GLU A 111 1.38 10.96 -22.13
CA GLU A 111 0.84 12.29 -22.33
C GLU A 111 -0.68 12.20 -22.06
N LEU A 112 -1.24 13.25 -21.46
CA LEU A 112 -2.70 13.32 -21.29
C LEU A 112 -3.35 13.09 -22.66
N ALA A 113 -4.06 11.99 -22.79
CA ALA A 113 -4.72 11.60 -24.03
C ALA A 113 -6.23 11.53 -23.83
N TYR A 114 -6.96 11.83 -24.90
CA TYR A 114 -8.40 11.65 -24.94
C TYR A 114 -8.86 10.99 -26.25
N SER A 115 -9.92 10.19 -26.18
CA SER A 115 -10.61 9.63 -27.33
C SER A 115 -12.14 9.65 -27.12
N TYR A 116 -12.89 9.58 -28.21
CA TYR A 116 -14.33 9.36 -28.19
C TYR A 116 -14.62 7.96 -28.73
N GLU A 117 -15.16 7.10 -27.88
CA GLU A 117 -15.43 5.69 -28.18
C GLU A 117 -16.84 5.36 -27.66
N ASP A 118 -17.72 4.81 -28.50
CA ASP A 118 -19.07 4.38 -28.13
C ASP A 118 -19.91 5.42 -27.35
N GLY A 119 -19.81 6.70 -27.74
CA GLY A 119 -20.53 7.80 -27.09
C GLY A 119 -19.96 8.19 -25.71
N LYS A 120 -18.75 7.75 -25.39
CA LYS A 120 -18.03 8.10 -24.18
C LYS A 120 -16.76 8.89 -24.50
N LEU A 121 -16.46 9.86 -23.67
CA LEU A 121 -15.14 10.47 -23.60
C LEU A 121 -14.26 9.59 -22.72
N ILE A 122 -13.15 9.10 -23.27
CA ILE A 122 -12.15 8.33 -22.55
C ILE A 122 -10.96 9.24 -22.29
N LEU A 123 -10.59 9.42 -21.02
CA LEU A 123 -9.40 10.16 -20.61
C LEU A 123 -8.36 9.20 -20.04
N ARG A 124 -7.09 9.39 -20.42
CA ARG A 124 -5.97 8.52 -20.01
C ARG A 124 -4.76 9.35 -19.58
N TRP A 125 -4.13 9.00 -18.46
CA TRP A 125 -2.92 9.66 -17.94
C TRP A 125 -2.09 8.74 -17.04
N ALA A 126 -0.89 9.18 -16.65
CA ALA A 126 0.04 8.35 -15.89
C ALA A 126 -0.43 8.21 -14.45
N ALA A 127 -0.53 6.99 -13.92
CA ALA A 127 -0.72 6.77 -12.49
C ALA A 127 0.42 7.39 -11.68
N SER A 128 1.64 7.41 -12.25
CA SER A 128 2.82 8.05 -11.64
C SER A 128 2.71 9.57 -11.53
N ALA A 129 1.83 10.23 -12.30
CA ALA A 129 1.62 11.67 -12.20
C ALA A 129 0.91 12.09 -10.89
N ARG A 130 0.29 11.13 -10.18
CA ARG A 130 -0.47 11.38 -8.93
C ARG A 130 -1.51 12.50 -9.09
N ALA A 131 -2.09 12.59 -10.29
CA ALA A 131 -3.08 13.59 -10.63
C ALA A 131 -4.50 13.01 -10.50
N GLU A 132 -5.42 13.83 -9.99
CA GLU A 132 -6.85 13.54 -9.88
C GLU A 132 -7.61 14.27 -10.99
N LEU A 133 -8.67 13.64 -11.52
CA LEU A 133 -9.55 14.27 -12.49
C LEU A 133 -10.60 15.11 -11.77
N GLU A 134 -10.72 16.37 -12.19
CA GLU A 134 -11.78 17.27 -11.77
C GLU A 134 -12.59 17.74 -12.98
N PHE A 135 -13.88 17.95 -12.79
CA PHE A 135 -14.77 18.48 -13.81
C PHE A 135 -15.59 19.67 -13.29
N ARG A 136 -16.15 20.44 -14.23
CA ARG A 136 -17.15 21.48 -13.95
C ARG A 136 -18.19 21.53 -15.06
N SER A 137 -19.44 21.86 -14.71
CA SER A 137 -20.56 22.06 -15.64
C SER A 137 -20.76 23.53 -15.97
N GLY A 138 -20.85 23.85 -17.25
CA GLY A 138 -21.07 25.21 -17.74
C GLY A 138 -19.87 26.15 -17.56
N SER A 139 -19.92 27.27 -18.27
CA SER A 139 -18.85 28.27 -18.26
C SER A 139 -18.92 29.27 -17.10
N THR A 140 -20.05 29.33 -16.39
CA THR A 140 -20.30 30.28 -15.29
C THR A 140 -20.02 29.71 -13.90
N GLU A 141 -19.83 28.39 -13.79
CA GLU A 141 -19.58 27.72 -12.52
C GLU A 141 -18.07 27.69 -12.21
N ASN A 142 -17.67 28.30 -11.08
CA ASN A 142 -16.26 28.40 -10.69
C ASN A 142 -15.77 27.24 -9.81
N LYS A 143 -16.63 26.27 -9.51
CA LYS A 143 -16.30 25.16 -8.62
C LYS A 143 -15.92 23.92 -9.43
N TRP A 144 -14.72 23.42 -9.18
CA TRP A 144 -14.25 22.13 -9.69
C TRP A 144 -14.65 21.02 -8.72
N ILE A 145 -15.14 19.91 -9.27
CA ILE A 145 -15.63 18.74 -8.52
C ILE A 145 -14.75 17.55 -8.90
N LEU A 146 -14.33 16.76 -7.92
CA LEU A 146 -13.61 15.50 -8.17
C LEU A 146 -14.51 14.54 -8.94
N ALA A 147 -13.99 14.02 -10.06
CA ALA A 147 -14.73 13.10 -10.92
C ALA A 147 -14.93 11.73 -10.25
N GLY A 148 -13.98 11.33 -9.41
CA GLY A 148 -13.97 10.03 -8.72
C GLY A 148 -12.64 9.32 -8.91
N GLU A 149 -12.54 8.09 -8.43
CA GLU A 149 -11.34 7.27 -8.62
C GLU A 149 -11.27 6.76 -10.06
N ALA A 150 -10.12 6.95 -10.70
CA ALA A 150 -9.85 6.41 -12.03
C ALA A 150 -9.50 4.92 -11.94
N GLU A 151 -9.88 4.16 -12.96
CA GLU A 151 -9.44 2.77 -13.07
C GLU A 151 -7.96 2.73 -13.48
N ILE A 152 -7.14 1.93 -12.82
CA ILE A 152 -5.71 1.81 -13.16
C ILE A 152 -5.48 0.49 -13.88
N ARG A 153 -4.98 0.55 -15.12
CA ARG A 153 -4.54 -0.61 -15.91
C ARG A 153 -3.11 -0.36 -16.40
N ASP A 154 -2.20 -1.28 -16.05
CA ASP A 154 -0.79 -1.25 -16.49
C ASP A 154 -0.08 0.10 -16.31
N GLY A 155 -0.37 0.80 -15.21
CA GLY A 155 0.23 2.11 -14.88
C GLY A 155 -0.46 3.32 -15.52
N THR A 156 -1.50 3.11 -16.31
CA THR A 156 -2.33 4.16 -16.91
C THR A 156 -3.66 4.26 -16.16
N CYS A 157 -4.01 5.47 -15.74
CA CYS A 157 -5.34 5.81 -15.27
C CYS A 157 -6.29 5.91 -16.45
N TYR A 158 -7.47 5.33 -16.33
CA TYR A 158 -8.58 5.36 -17.28
C TYR A 158 -9.79 5.97 -16.61
N TYR A 159 -10.41 6.93 -17.28
CA TYR A 159 -11.65 7.53 -16.84
C TYR A 159 -12.62 7.61 -18.02
N GLU A 160 -13.82 7.04 -17.85
CA GLU A 160 -14.86 7.02 -18.88
C GLU A 160 -16.01 7.94 -18.49
N ILE A 161 -16.36 8.86 -19.39
CA ILE A 161 -17.49 9.76 -19.18
C ILE A 161 -18.53 9.53 -20.28
N PRO A 162 -19.76 9.12 -19.94
CA PRO A 162 -20.86 9.14 -20.90
C PRO A 162 -21.08 10.57 -21.42
N VAL A 163 -21.06 10.75 -22.73
CA VAL A 163 -21.34 12.04 -23.35
C VAL A 163 -22.83 12.09 -23.67
N LYS A 164 -23.57 12.99 -23.03
CA LYS A 164 -24.98 13.23 -23.34
C LYS A 164 -25.13 14.46 -24.20
N ALA A 165 -25.91 14.35 -25.28
CA ALA A 165 -26.11 15.43 -26.24
C ALA A 165 -26.88 16.63 -25.66
N ASP A 166 -27.61 16.43 -24.56
CA ASP A 166 -28.44 17.42 -23.88
C ASP A 166 -27.80 17.99 -22.60
N GLU A 167 -26.56 17.62 -22.28
CA GLU A 167 -25.86 18.14 -21.11
C GLU A 167 -25.14 19.47 -21.41
N PRO A 168 -25.05 20.38 -20.42
CA PRO A 168 -24.28 21.62 -20.54
C PRO A 168 -22.80 21.31 -20.78
N GLU A 169 -22.07 22.23 -21.42
CA GLU A 169 -20.62 22.07 -21.65
C GLU A 169 -19.88 21.65 -20.37
N VAL A 170 -19.20 20.51 -20.41
CA VAL A 170 -18.39 20.03 -19.28
C VAL A 170 -16.92 20.25 -19.58
N TYR A 171 -16.21 20.85 -18.63
CA TYR A 171 -14.77 21.07 -18.69
C TYR A 171 -14.07 20.11 -17.75
N TYR A 172 -12.90 19.60 -18.15
CA TYR A 172 -12.10 18.65 -17.38
C TYR A 172 -10.70 19.20 -17.15
N ARG A 173 -10.11 18.89 -15.99
CA ARG A 173 -8.70 19.16 -15.71
C ARG A 173 -8.09 18.08 -14.84
N LEU A 174 -6.77 17.92 -14.94
CA LEU A 174 -5.99 17.15 -13.99
C LEU A 174 -5.40 18.09 -12.94
N SER A 175 -5.53 17.74 -11.65
CA SER A 175 -4.91 18.45 -10.54
C SER A 175 -3.93 17.54 -9.80
N VAL A 176 -2.73 18.04 -9.51
CA VAL A 176 -1.75 17.39 -8.63
C VAL A 176 -1.84 18.09 -7.27
N ARG A 177 -1.99 17.33 -6.20
CA ARG A 177 -2.08 17.86 -4.83
C ARG A 177 -0.87 17.44 -4.00
#